data_AF-A0A947EXH9-F1
#
_entry.id   AF-A0A947EXH9-F1
#
_cell.length_a   1.000
_cell.length_b   1.000
_cell.length_c   1.000
_cell.angle_alpha   90.00
_cell.angle_beta   90.00
_cell.angle_gamma   90.00
#
_symmetry.space_group_name_H-M   'P 1'
#
loop_
_entity.id
_entity.type
_entity.pdbx_description
1 polymer ?
#
loop_
_entity_poly.entity_id
_entity_poly.type
_entity_poly.pdbx_seq_one_letter_code
_entity_poly.pdbx_strand_id
1 'polypeptide(L)'
;MVESLDFSDNTIHPDNLNLALNSFYLTIGKSVYKYELGDSLPATLEFSLEEVSVLYGLEISDNKIYVASPRPDFTGNGDLYIYDLSTGNLLDQFSAGINPNGIYFN
;
A
#
# COMPACT_ATOMS: atom_id res chain seq x y z
N MET A 1 -6.15 3.43 -25.13
CA MET A 1 -5.00 4.31 -24.79
C MET A 1 -4.31 3.62 -23.63
N VAL A 2 -3.01 3.36 -23.72
CA VAL A 2 -2.22 2.86 -22.58
C VAL A 2 -1.65 4.09 -21.90
N GLU A 3 -1.88 4.20 -20.61
CA GLU A 3 -1.37 5.29 -19.78
C GLU A 3 -0.10 4.79 -19.09
N SER A 4 0.96 5.60 -19.11
CA SER A 4 2.24 5.32 -18.45
C SER A 4 2.41 6.31 -17.30
N LEU A 5 2.87 5.82 -16.15
CA LEU A 5 3.23 6.64 -15.00
C LEU A 5 4.76 6.71 -14.94
N ASP A 6 5.32 7.81 -15.42
CA ASP A 6 6.77 7.99 -15.54
C ASP A 6 7.33 8.79 -14.36
N PHE A 7 8.18 8.16 -13.56
CA PHE A 7 8.92 8.82 -12.48
C PHE A 7 10.25 9.34 -13.02
N SER A 8 10.43 10.66 -13.03
CA SER A 8 11.65 11.31 -13.56
C SER A 8 12.86 11.17 -12.63
N ASP A 9 12.61 11.04 -11.33
CA ASP A 9 13.61 10.78 -10.31
C ASP A 9 13.82 9.27 -10.14
N ASN A 10 15.02 8.80 -10.48
CA ASN A 10 15.39 7.38 -10.42
C ASN A 10 15.68 6.85 -9.00
N THR A 11 15.63 7.72 -7.99
CA THR A 11 15.74 7.34 -6.58
C THR A 11 14.39 6.97 -5.96
N ILE A 12 13.30 7.22 -6.69
CA ILE A 12 11.94 6.85 -6.28
C ILE A 12 11.64 5.43 -6.78
N HIS A 13 11.24 4.57 -5.84
CA HIS A 13 10.88 3.19 -6.11
C HIS A 13 9.39 3.00 -5.75
N PRO A 14 8.49 3.23 -6.72
CA PRO A 14 7.06 3.02 -6.51
C PRO A 14 6.71 1.53 -6.56
N ASP A 15 5.81 1.11 -5.69
CA ASP A 15 5.29 -0.26 -5.60
C ASP A 15 3.76 -0.27 -5.40
N ASN A 16 3.14 -1.45 -5.47
CA ASN A 16 1.75 -1.71 -5.09
C ASN A 16 0.69 -0.79 -5.76
N LEU A 17 0.79 -0.58 -7.07
CA LEU A 17 -0.20 0.19 -7.82
C LEU A 17 -1.59 -0.48 -7.74
N ASN A 18 -2.56 0.24 -7.20
CA ASN A 18 -3.95 -0.17 -7.02
C ASN A 18 -4.89 0.89 -7.61
N LEU A 19 -6.03 0.46 -8.16
CA LEU A 19 -7.09 1.36 -8.63
C LEU A 19 -8.28 1.25 -7.68
N ALA A 20 -8.63 2.34 -6.99
CA ALA A 20 -9.76 2.37 -6.08
C ALA A 20 -10.49 3.71 -6.18
N LEU A 21 -11.83 3.68 -6.12
CA LEU A 21 -12.66 4.89 -6.16
C LEU A 21 -12.31 5.87 -7.29
N ASN A 22 -11.92 5.32 -8.45
CA ASN A 22 -11.55 6.08 -9.65
C ASN A 22 -10.20 6.85 -9.56
N SER A 23 -9.40 6.59 -8.52
CA SER A 23 -8.07 7.15 -8.31
C SER A 23 -7.02 6.03 -8.24
N PHE A 24 -5.79 6.35 -8.64
CA PHE A 24 -4.67 5.43 -8.52
C PHE A 24 -3.99 5.63 -7.17
N TYR A 25 -3.67 4.52 -6.51
CA TYR A 25 -2.91 4.51 -5.26
C TYR A 25 -1.64 3.70 -5.47
N LEU A 26 -0.53 4.18 -4.96
CA LEU A 26 0.76 3.50 -5.01
C LEU A 26 1.53 3.75 -3.73
N THR A 27 2.55 2.93 -3.45
CA THR A 27 3.41 3.12 -2.29
C THR A 27 4.79 3.56 -2.69
N ILE A 28 5.42 4.44 -1.90
CA ILE A 28 6.86 4.66 -1.92
C ILE A 28 7.34 4.42 -0.48
N GLY A 29 8.12 3.34 -0.28
CA GLY A 29 8.42 2.85 1.06
C GLY A 29 7.14 2.41 1.79
N LYS A 30 6.86 3.00 2.96
CA LYS A 30 5.64 2.73 3.76
C LYS A 30 4.58 3.83 3.62
N SER A 31 4.77 4.78 2.72
CA SER A 31 3.81 5.86 2.51
C SER A 31 2.91 5.55 1.32
N VAL A 32 1.62 5.84 1.47
CA VAL A 32 0.60 5.68 0.44
C VAL A 32 0.42 7.03 -0.26
N TYR A 33 0.48 6.98 -1.58
CA TYR A 33 0.37 8.10 -2.47
C TYR A 33 -0.85 7.94 -3.34
N LYS A 34 -1.57 9.04 -3.57
CA LYS A 34 -2.71 9.10 -4.48
C LYS A 34 -2.35 9.91 -5.71
N TYR A 35 -2.64 9.33 -6.87
CA TYR A 35 -2.44 9.91 -8.17
C TYR A 35 -3.78 10.07 -8.89
N GLU A 36 -4.07 11.29 -9.33
CA GLU A 36 -5.14 11.58 -10.27
C GLU A 36 -4.55 11.80 -11.67
N LEU A 37 -5.31 11.47 -12.71
CA LEU A 37 -4.81 11.59 -14.09
C LEU A 37 -4.45 13.04 -14.42
N GLY A 38 -3.21 13.23 -14.90
CA GLY A 38 -2.67 14.54 -15.25
C GLY A 38 -1.88 15.21 -14.14
N ASP A 39 -1.81 14.63 -12.93
CA ASP A 39 -0.91 15.11 -11.88
C ASP A 39 0.56 14.92 -12.29
N SER A 40 1.45 15.75 -11.74
CA SER A 40 2.88 15.51 -11.81
C SER A 40 3.30 14.44 -10.80
N LEU A 41 4.22 13.54 -11.17
CA LEU A 41 4.81 12.57 -10.26
C LEU A 41 6.07 13.14 -9.56
N PRO A 42 6.38 12.74 -8.31
CA PRO A 42 5.60 11.81 -7.47
C PRO A 42 4.27 12.40 -7.04
N ALA A 43 3.28 11.51 -6.87
CA ALA A 43 1.92 11.89 -6.55
C ALA A 43 1.80 12.48 -5.12
N THR A 44 0.60 12.85 -4.70
CA THR A 44 0.42 13.46 -3.37
C THR A 44 0.48 12.39 -2.28
N LEU A 45 1.31 12.60 -1.25
CA LEU A 45 1.33 11.74 -0.08
C LEU A 45 -0.01 11.91 0.66
N GLU A 46 -0.72 10.81 0.87
CA GLU A 46 -1.97 10.82 1.64
C GLU A 46 -1.67 10.50 3.11
N PHE A 47 -0.97 9.40 3.38
CA PHE A 47 -0.63 8.95 4.73
C PHE A 47 0.52 7.94 4.76
N SER A 48 1.04 7.67 5.95
CA SER A 48 2.08 6.68 6.22
C SER A 48 1.58 5.51 7.05
N LEU A 49 2.02 4.30 6.72
CA LEU A 49 1.68 3.06 7.40
C LEU A 49 2.70 2.80 8.52
N GLU A 50 2.60 3.58 9.59
CA GLU A 50 3.62 3.64 10.63
C GLU A 50 3.73 2.32 11.43
N GLU A 51 2.62 1.65 11.69
CA GLU A 51 2.55 0.41 12.47
C GLU A 51 3.04 -0.82 11.69
N VAL A 52 3.10 -0.73 10.36
CA VAL A 52 3.58 -1.80 9.49
C VAL A 52 5.09 -1.96 9.67
N SER A 53 5.53 -3.17 10.02
CA SER A 53 6.94 -3.51 10.17
C SER A 53 7.68 -3.48 8.83
N VAL A 54 7.16 -4.23 7.86
CA VAL A 54 7.66 -4.29 6.48
C VAL A 54 6.45 -4.30 5.57
N LEU A 55 6.33 -3.31 4.69
CA LEU A 55 5.27 -3.31 3.69
C LEU A 55 5.64 -4.35 2.62
N TYR A 56 5.01 -5.53 2.68
CA TYR A 56 5.36 -6.62 1.77
C TYR A 56 4.27 -6.88 0.73
N GLY A 57 3.01 -6.82 1.12
CA GLY A 57 1.90 -6.78 0.17
C GLY A 57 0.84 -5.78 0.57
N LEU A 58 0.17 -5.22 -0.42
CA LEU A 58 -0.89 -4.25 -0.24
C LEU A 58 -1.99 -4.46 -1.28
N GLU A 59 -3.23 -4.46 -0.82
CA GLU A 59 -4.44 -4.52 -1.66
C GLU A 59 -5.46 -3.50 -1.15
N ILE A 60 -6.23 -2.90 -2.05
CA ILE A 60 -7.26 -1.92 -1.68
C ILE A 60 -8.63 -2.45 -2.09
N SER A 61 -9.53 -2.59 -1.11
CA SER A 61 -10.89 -3.08 -1.36
C SER A 61 -11.88 -2.47 -0.37
N ASP A 62 -13.10 -2.16 -0.82
CA ASP A 62 -14.19 -1.63 0.00
C ASP A 62 -13.79 -0.48 0.94
N ASN A 63 -13.12 0.54 0.38
CA ASN A 63 -12.59 1.72 1.07
C ASN A 63 -11.61 1.39 2.22
N LYS A 64 -10.92 0.26 2.14
CA LYS A 64 -9.89 -0.15 3.10
C LYS A 64 -8.61 -0.54 2.39
N ILE A 65 -7.51 -0.34 3.09
CA ILE A 65 -6.19 -0.83 2.68
C ILE A 65 -5.83 -2.01 3.57
N TYR A 66 -5.50 -3.12 2.93
CA TYR A 66 -5.04 -4.33 3.57
C TYR A 66 -3.54 -4.43 3.35
N VAL A 67 -2.78 -4.57 4.43
CA VAL A 67 -1.31 -4.63 4.36
C VAL A 67 -0.83 -5.90 5.01
N ALA A 68 -0.20 -6.76 4.22
CA ALA A 68 0.48 -7.95 4.69
C ALA A 68 1.93 -7.61 5.05
N SER A 69 2.30 -7.87 6.30
CA SER A 69 3.61 -7.54 6.83
C SER A 69 4.26 -8.77 7.47
N PRO A 70 5.45 -9.20 7.03
CA PRO A 70 6.28 -10.12 7.79
C PRO A 70 6.83 -9.43 9.04
N ARG A 71 7.47 -10.23 9.91
CA ARG A 71 8.40 -9.69 10.91
C ARG A 71 9.61 -9.05 10.23
N PRO A 72 10.27 -8.06 10.85
CA PRO A 72 11.45 -7.41 10.26
C PRO A 72 12.60 -8.36 9.90
N ASP A 73 12.72 -9.48 10.62
CA ASP A 73 13.73 -10.51 10.40
C ASP A 73 13.28 -11.64 9.46
N PHE A 74 12.05 -11.58 8.94
CA PHE A 74 11.41 -12.60 8.10
C PHE A 74 11.36 -14.00 8.74
N THR A 75 11.39 -14.08 10.07
CA THR A 75 11.28 -15.34 10.82
C THR A 75 9.96 -15.43 11.58
N GLY A 76 9.11 -16.39 11.21
CA GLY A 76 7.85 -16.64 11.94
C GLY A 76 6.65 -15.82 11.45
N ASN A 77 5.59 -15.82 12.26
CA ASN A 77 4.29 -15.25 11.89
C ASN A 77 4.37 -13.73 11.74
N GLY A 78 3.77 -13.22 10.67
CA GLY A 78 3.56 -11.79 10.46
C GLY A 78 2.15 -11.36 10.84
N ASP A 79 1.75 -10.22 10.29
CA ASP A 79 0.48 -9.55 10.57
C ASP A 79 -0.21 -9.09 9.29
N LEU A 80 -1.53 -9.04 9.35
CA LEU A 80 -2.38 -8.32 8.42
C LEU A 80 -2.91 -7.07 9.13
N TYR A 81 -2.63 -5.90 8.57
CA TYR A 81 -3.17 -4.63 9.03
C TYR A 81 -4.29 -4.18 8.10
N ILE A 82 -5.35 -3.61 8.67
CA ILE A 82 -6.46 -3.03 7.92
C ILE A 82 -6.57 -1.56 8.27
N TYR A 83 -6.45 -0.70 7.27
CA TYR A 83 -6.56 0.76 7.41
C TYR A 83 -7.79 1.29 6.68
N ASP A 84 -8.35 2.39 7.17
CA ASP A 84 -9.36 3.16 6.46
C ASP A 84 -8.70 3.97 5.33
N LEU A 85 -9.15 3.78 4.09
CA LEU A 85 -8.53 4.44 2.92
C LEU A 85 -8.68 5.96 2.94
N SER A 86 -9.77 6.48 3.53
CA SER A 86 -10.08 7.91 3.51
C SER A 86 -9.33 8.70 4.57
N THR A 87 -9.01 8.06 5.68
CA THR A 87 -8.41 8.72 6.85
C THR A 87 -6.99 8.24 7.17
N GLY A 88 -6.56 7.11 6.63
CA GLY A 88 -5.28 6.48 6.94
C GLY A 88 -5.22 5.87 8.35
N ASN A 89 -6.34 5.83 9.07
CA ASN A 89 -6.39 5.29 10.43
C ASN A 89 -6.36 3.76 10.41
N LEU A 90 -5.58 3.16 11.30
CA LEU A 90 -5.62 1.72 11.54
C LEU A 90 -6.99 1.34 12.13
N LEU A 91 -7.65 0.39 11.49
CA LEU A 91 -8.95 -0.15 11.90
C LEU A 91 -8.81 -1.45 12.68
N ASP A 92 -7.95 -2.36 12.21
CA ASP A 92 -7.78 -3.68 12.81
C ASP A 92 -6.41 -4.29 12.48
N GLN A 93 -6.00 -5.27 13.28
CA GLN A 93 -4.78 -6.05 13.08
C GLN A 93 -5.02 -7.52 13.45
N PHE A 94 -4.59 -8.42 12.55
CA PHE A 94 -4.67 -9.86 12.76
C PHE A 94 -3.30 -10.50 12.62
N SER A 95 -2.98 -11.47 13.47
CA SER A 95 -1.83 -12.33 13.21
C SER A 95 -2.11 -13.20 11.99
N ALA A 96 -1.13 -13.28 11.09
CA ALA A 96 -1.16 -14.11 9.90
C ALA A 96 -0.14 -15.25 10.01
N GLY A 97 -0.01 -16.04 8.95
CA GLY A 97 1.02 -17.06 8.83
C GLY A 97 2.43 -16.47 8.67
N ILE A 98 3.39 -17.34 8.35
CA ILE A 98 4.78 -16.93 8.13
C ILE A 98 4.87 -16.08 6.86
N ASN A 99 5.51 -14.91 6.98
CA ASN A 99 5.82 -13.99 5.89
C ASN A 99 4.65 -13.72 4.93
N PRO A 100 3.53 -13.18 5.42
CA PRO A 100 2.36 -12.91 4.59
C PRO A 100 2.70 -11.85 3.54
N ASN A 101 2.15 -12.02 2.34
CA ASN A 101 2.36 -11.11 1.21
C ASN A 101 1.06 -10.94 0.40
N GLY A 102 0.55 -12.02 -0.19
CA GLY A 102 -0.65 -11.96 -1.02
C GLY A 102 -1.93 -11.79 -0.20
N ILE A 103 -2.81 -10.90 -0.66
CA ILE A 103 -4.15 -10.67 -0.13
C ILE A 103 -5.14 -10.90 -1.28
N TYR A 104 -6.17 -11.70 -1.05
CA TYR A 104 -7.14 -12.06 -2.09
C TYR A 104 -8.56 -11.96 -1.56
N PHE A 105 -9.43 -11.37 -2.37
CA PHE A 105 -10.88 -11.31 -2.15
C PHE A 105 -11.57 -12.23 -3.17
N ASN A 106 -12.62 -12.93 -2.74
CA ASN A 106 -13.43 -13.81 -3.61
C ASN A 106 -14.64 -13.08 -4.20
#